data_AF-A0A0D0AA46-F1
#
_entry.id   AF-A0A0D0AA46-F1
#
_cell.length_a   1.000
_cell.length_b   1.000
_cell.length_c   1.000
_cell.angle_alpha   90.00
_cell.angle_beta   90.00
_cell.angle_gamma   90.00
#
_symmetry.space_group_name_H-M   'P 1'
#
loop_
_entity.id
_entity.type
_entity.pdbx_description
1 polymer ?
#
loop_
_entity_poly.entity_id
_entity_poly.type
_entity_poly.pdbx_seq_one_letter_code
_entity_poly.pdbx_strand_id
1 'polypeptide(L)'
;TPDERWAERSRGLTLPPPADPYTGLRIYVAENQLGEGFRRLQTRLRRNRLIQEVSRQRRHEKKGVKRRRLSSERWRRMFANEVRKKVQLVSTIRRRGA
;
A
#
# COMPACT_ATOMS: atom_id res chain seq x y z
N THR A 1 0.12 5.66 -23.90
CA THR A 1 -0.74 5.66 -22.68
C THR A 1 -0.12 4.83 -21.56
N PRO A 2 -0.58 4.93 -20.30
CA PRO A 2 -0.10 4.05 -19.21
C PRO A 2 -0.22 2.55 -19.55
N ASP A 3 -1.26 2.18 -20.30
CA ASP A 3 -1.51 0.81 -20.72
C ASP A 3 -0.48 0.30 -21.74
N GLU A 4 -0.08 1.14 -22.70
CA GLU A 4 1.02 0.82 -23.62
C GLU A 4 2.35 0.57 -22.89
N ARG A 5 2.67 1.39 -21.89
CA ARG A 5 3.89 1.22 -21.07
C ARG A 5 3.87 -0.07 -20.27
N TRP A 6 2.70 -0.49 -19.81
CA TRP A 6 2.52 -1.78 -19.13
C TRP A 6 2.65 -2.93 -20.12
N ALA A 7 2.03 -2.83 -21.30
CA ALA A 7 2.10 -3.83 -22.35
C ALA A 7 3.55 -4.09 -22.81
N GLU A 8 4.34 -3.03 -23.00
CA GLU A 8 5.77 -3.13 -23.32
C GLU A 8 6.56 -3.86 -22.22
N ARG A 9 6.36 -3.49 -20.96
CA ARG A 9 7.05 -4.13 -19.82
C ARG A 9 6.63 -5.59 -19.61
N SER A 10 5.36 -5.89 -19.83
CA SER A 10 4.81 -7.23 -19.62
C SER A 10 5.39 -8.26 -20.59
N ARG A 11 5.82 -7.85 -21.78
CA ARG A 11 6.47 -8.73 -22.77
C ARG A 11 7.78 -9.34 -22.29
N GLY A 12 8.48 -8.69 -21.35
CA GLY A 12 9.73 -9.19 -20.77
C GLY A 12 9.54 -10.06 -19.53
N LEU A 13 8.30 -10.27 -19.07
CA LEU A 13 8.03 -11.10 -17.90
C LEU A 13 7.84 -12.56 -18.32
N THR A 14 8.48 -13.49 -17.60
CA THR A 14 8.28 -14.93 -17.75
C THR A 14 7.00 -15.44 -17.07
N LEU A 15 6.32 -14.58 -16.33
CA LEU A 15 5.10 -14.91 -15.59
C LEU A 15 3.87 -14.69 -16.48
N PRO A 16 2.88 -15.60 -16.43
CA PRO A 16 1.64 -15.41 -17.15
C PRO A 16 0.90 -14.16 -16.62
N PRO A 17 0.12 -13.48 -17.48
CA PRO A 17 -0.69 -12.36 -17.04
C PRO A 17 -1.70 -12.82 -15.97
N PRO A 18 -2.09 -11.94 -15.02
CA PRO A 18 -3.14 -12.25 -14.07
C PRO A 18 -4.43 -12.61 -14.79
N ALA A 19 -5.12 -13.67 -14.36
CA ALA A 19 -6.35 -14.15 -15.00
C ALA A 19 -7.48 -13.10 -14.98
N ASP A 20 -7.56 -12.32 -13.90
CA ASP A 20 -8.56 -11.28 -13.70
C ASP A 20 -8.08 -10.19 -12.72
N PRO A 21 -8.76 -9.03 -12.64
CA PRO A 21 -8.40 -7.94 -11.74
C PRO A 21 -8.38 -8.30 -10.24
N TYR A 22 -9.05 -9.38 -9.84
CA TYR A 22 -9.17 -9.82 -8.45
C TYR A 22 -8.08 -10.83 -8.05
N THR A 23 -7.25 -11.30 -8.99
CA THR A 23 -6.16 -12.25 -8.73
C THR A 23 -5.29 -11.81 -7.55
N GLY A 24 -4.96 -10.52 -7.46
CA GLY A 24 -4.16 -9.94 -6.37
C GLY A 24 -4.92 -9.70 -5.05
N LEU A 25 -6.23 -9.95 -5.02
CA LEU A 25 -7.14 -9.69 -3.90
C LEU A 25 -7.69 -10.97 -3.27
N ARG A 26 -7.71 -12.08 -4.01
CA ARG A 26 -8.13 -13.39 -3.51
C ARG A 26 -7.29 -13.85 -2.33
N ILE A 27 -7.92 -14.59 -1.41
CA ILE A 27 -7.24 -15.29 -0.33
C ILE A 27 -7.78 -16.70 -0.25
N TYR A 28 -6.91 -17.66 0.07
CA TYR A 28 -7.36 -19.01 0.40
C TYR A 28 -7.81 -19.04 1.85
N VAL A 29 -8.98 -19.63 2.09
CA VAL A 29 -9.55 -19.81 3.42
C VAL A 29 -9.45 -21.28 3.75
N ALA A 30 -8.76 -21.62 4.84
CA ALA A 30 -8.71 -22.99 5.34
C ALA A 30 -10.06 -23.36 6.00
N GLU A 31 -10.37 -24.65 6.03
CA GLU A 31 -11.58 -25.17 6.66
C GLU A 31 -11.70 -24.67 8.12
N ASN A 32 -12.91 -24.27 8.51
CA ASN A 32 -13.23 -23.72 9.84
C ASN A 32 -12.46 -22.44 10.25
N GLN A 33 -11.70 -21.81 9.35
CA GLN A 33 -10.92 -20.58 9.64
C GLN A 33 -11.44 -19.34 8.90
N LEU A 34 -12.76 -19.22 8.75
CA LEU A 34 -13.38 -18.10 8.02
C LEU A 34 -13.03 -16.72 8.62
N GLY A 35 -13.06 -16.60 9.95
CA GLY A 35 -12.72 -15.35 10.64
C GLY A 35 -11.28 -14.91 10.41
N GLU A 36 -10.35 -15.86 10.33
CA GLU A 36 -8.96 -15.58 9.98
C GLU A 36 -8.81 -15.19 8.50
N GLY A 37 -9.54 -15.87 7.62
CA GLY A 37 -9.68 -15.48 6.22
C GLY A 37 -10.02 -14.00 6.10
N PHE A 38 -11.10 -13.54 6.72
CA PHE A 38 -11.49 -12.12 6.65
C PHE A 38 -10.40 -11.16 7.19
N ARG A 39 -9.70 -11.51 8.28
CA ARG A 39 -8.57 -10.70 8.79
C ARG A 39 -7.43 -10.59 7.78
N ARG A 40 -7.09 -11.69 7.11
CA ARG A 40 -6.05 -11.73 6.05
C ARG A 40 -6.47 -10.90 4.85
N LEU A 41 -7.72 -11.03 4.40
CA LEU A 41 -8.28 -10.22 3.32
C LEU A 41 -8.22 -8.73 3.66
N GLN A 42 -8.67 -8.35 4.87
CA GLN A 42 -8.66 -6.96 5.30
C GLN A 42 -7.25 -6.37 5.32
N THR A 43 -6.26 -7.13 5.80
CA THR A 43 -4.85 -6.72 5.76
C THR A 43 -4.36 -6.51 4.32
N ARG A 44 -4.70 -7.42 3.39
CA ARG A 44 -4.35 -7.32 1.97
C ARG A 44 -4.97 -6.08 1.31
N LEU A 45 -6.26 -5.83 1.55
CA LEU A 45 -6.97 -4.63 1.05
C LEU A 45 -6.37 -3.32 1.58
N ARG A 46 -5.97 -3.30 2.87
CA ARG A 46 -5.30 -2.13 3.48
C ARG A 46 -3.91 -1.90 2.90
N ARG A 47 -3.11 -2.96 2.70
CA ARG A 47 -1.78 -2.88 2.08
C ARG A 47 -1.85 -2.30 0.67
N ASN A 48 -2.85 -2.73 -0.11
CA ASN A 48 -3.10 -2.23 -1.47
C ASN A 48 -3.83 -0.87 -1.49
N ARG A 49 -4.16 -0.30 -0.32
CA ARG A 49 -4.83 1.01 -0.17
C ARG A 49 -6.21 1.12 -0.82
N LEU A 50 -6.84 0.00 -1.19
CA LEU A 50 -8.13 -0.01 -1.89
C LEU A 50 -9.24 0.65 -1.08
N ILE A 51 -9.31 0.38 0.23
CA ILE A 51 -10.34 0.95 1.10
C ILE A 51 -10.24 2.48 1.12
N GLN A 52 -9.02 3.01 1.21
CA GLN A 52 -8.77 4.45 1.21
C GLN A 52 -9.10 5.07 -0.15
N GLU A 53 -8.76 4.38 -1.23
CA GLU A 53 -9.06 4.83 -2.59
C GLU A 53 -10.56 4.88 -2.85
N VAL A 54 -11.29 3.79 -2.55
CA VAL A 54 -12.76 3.75 -2.67
C VAL A 54 -13.38 4.90 -1.89
N SER A 55 -12.95 5.12 -0.64
CA SER A 55 -13.47 6.24 0.17
C SER A 55 -13.19 7.62 -0.46
N ARG A 56 -12.06 7.81 -1.15
CA ARG A 56 -11.70 9.07 -1.81
C ARG A 56 -12.42 9.26 -3.14
N GLN A 57 -12.68 8.18 -3.86
CA GLN A 57 -13.38 8.20 -5.14
C GLN A 57 -14.89 8.39 -4.98
N ARG A 58 -15.46 8.21 -3.77
CA ARG A 58 -16.89 8.49 -3.48
C ARG A 58 -17.33 9.91 -3.90
N ARG A 59 -16.42 10.89 -3.92
CA ARG A 59 -16.69 12.26 -4.37
C ARG A 59 -15.54 12.77 -5.23
N HIS A 60 -15.83 13.67 -6.16
CA HIS A 60 -14.79 14.30 -6.97
C HIS A 60 -13.87 15.18 -6.11
N GLU A 61 -12.57 14.88 -6.09
CA GLU A 61 -11.53 15.73 -5.51
C GLU A 61 -10.93 16.64 -6.60
N LYS A 62 -11.08 17.97 -6.44
CA LYS A 62 -10.48 18.95 -7.35
C LYS A 62 -8.97 18.73 -7.49
N LYS A 63 -8.43 18.86 -8.70
CA LYS A 63 -7.00 18.61 -9.01
C LYS A 63 -6.03 19.36 -8.08
N GLY A 64 -6.29 20.63 -7.77
CA GLY A 64 -5.46 21.43 -6.87
C GLY A 64 -5.46 20.92 -5.42
N VAL A 65 -6.63 20.53 -4.93
CA VAL A 65 -6.80 19.93 -3.59
C VAL A 65 -6.06 18.60 -3.51
N LYS A 66 -6.20 17.75 -4.54
CA LYS A 66 -5.48 16.48 -4.67
C LYS A 66 -3.96 16.67 -4.61
N ARG A 67 -3.41 17.67 -5.31
CA ARG A 67 -1.96 17.98 -5.28
C ARG A 67 -1.49 18.40 -3.88
N ARG A 68 -2.22 19.32 -3.23
CA ARG A 68 -1.90 19.78 -1.86
C ARG A 68 -1.93 18.61 -0.87
N ARG A 69 -2.96 17.77 -0.94
CA ARG A 69 -3.09 16.58 -0.10
C ARG A 69 -1.93 15.61 -0.32
N LEU A 70 -1.62 15.25 -1.57
CA LEU A 70 -0.52 14.32 -1.87
C LEU A 70 0.84 14.86 -1.40
N SER A 71 1.09 16.17 -1.52
CA SER A 71 2.31 16.80 -1.00
C SER A 71 2.38 16.67 0.53
N SER A 72 1.32 17.04 1.24
CA SER A 72 1.23 16.92 2.70
C SER A 72 1.38 15.47 3.20
N GLU A 73 0.76 14.51 2.52
CA GLU A 73 0.89 13.09 2.85
C GLU A 73 2.31 12.57 2.65
N ARG A 74 2.97 12.96 1.57
CA ARG A 74 4.38 12.60 1.32
C ARG A 74 5.28 13.17 2.40
N TRP A 75 5.10 14.45 2.73
CA TRP A 75 5.89 15.11 3.78
C TRP A 75 5.70 14.44 5.15
N ARG A 76 4.45 14.19 5.57
CA ARG A 76 4.17 13.49 6.84
C ARG A 76 4.79 12.09 6.90
N ARG A 77 4.77 11.36 5.78
CA ARG A 77 5.41 10.03 5.70
C ARG A 77 6.93 10.12 5.82
N MET A 78 7.56 11.08 5.16
CA MET A 78 9.00 11.32 5.24
C MET A 78 9.39 11.74 6.66
N PHE A 79 8.68 12.71 7.23
CA PHE A 79 8.89 13.19 8.59
C PHE A 79 8.79 12.06 9.61
N ALA A 80 7.72 11.25 9.56
CA ALA A 80 7.56 10.11 10.45
C ALA A 80 8.70 9.06 10.30
N ASN A 81 9.22 8.88 9.09
CA ASN A 81 10.35 8.00 8.85
C ASN A 81 11.65 8.55 9.47
N GLU A 82 11.93 9.83 9.28
CA GLU A 82 13.10 10.49 9.87
C GLU A 82 13.06 10.49 11.39
N VAL A 83 11.90 10.81 11.98
CA VAL A 83 11.68 10.71 13.43
C VAL A 83 11.94 9.29 13.91
N ARG A 84 11.40 8.27 13.22
CA ARG A 84 11.62 6.85 13.59
C ARG A 84 13.10 6.48 13.57
N LYS A 85 13.85 6.89 12.54
CA LYS A 85 15.29 6.63 12.44
C LYS A 85 16.06 7.26 13.60
N LYS A 86 15.74 8.51 13.96
CA LYS A 86 16.38 9.21 15.09
C LYS A 86 16.06 8.53 16.42
N VAL A 87 14.81 8.13 16.66
CA VAL A 87 14.42 7.38 17.86
C VAL A 87 15.14 6.03 17.93
N GLN A 88 15.26 5.31 16.81
CA GLN A 88 16.00 4.06 16.75
C GLN A 88 17.49 4.25 17.08
N LEU A 89 18.10 5.34 16.60
CA LEU A 89 19.48 5.68 16.94
C LEU A 89 19.65 5.92 18.44
N VAL A 90 18.80 6.76 19.04
CA VAL A 90 18.84 7.04 20.49
C VAL A 90 18.62 5.76 21.30
N SER A 91 17.65 4.93 20.90
CA SER A 91 17.41 3.63 21.54
C SER A 91 18.63 2.70 21.48
N THR A 92 19.36 2.74 20.36
CA THR A 92 20.59 1.97 20.17
C THR A 92 21.73 2.49 21.04
N ILE A 93 21.91 3.81 21.15
CA ILE A 93 22.90 4.44 22.04
C ILE A 93 22.61 4.06 23.50
N ARG A 94 21.36 4.20 23.94
CA ARG A 94 20.93 3.80 25.29
C ARG A 94 21.21 2.33 25.58
N ARG A 95 20.97 1.43 24.61
CA ARG A 95 21.25 -0.01 24.77
C ARG A 95 22.74 -0.31 24.94
N ARG A 96 23.62 0.54 24.41
CA ARG A 96 25.08 0.39 24.51
C ARG A 96 25.66 0.89 25.84
N GLY A 97 24.85 1.42 26.75
CA GLY A 97 25.29 1.78 28.11
C GLY A 97 25.74 3.23 28.29
N ALA A 98 25.29 4.14 27.42
CA ALA A 98 25.24 5.56 27.72
C ALA A 98 23.91 5.91 28.42
#